data_AF-A0A0M0JIX2-F1
#
_entry.id   AF-A0A0M0JIX2-F1
#
_cell.length_a   1.000
_cell.length_b   1.000
_cell.length_c   1.000
_cell.angle_alpha   90.00
_cell.angle_beta   90.00
_cell.angle_gamma   90.00
#
_symmetry.space_group_name_H-M   'P 1'
#
loop_
_entity.id
_entity.type
_entity.pdbx_description
1 polymer ?
#
loop_
_entity_poly.entity_id
_entity_poly.type
_entity_poly.pdbx_seq_one_letter_code
_entity_poly.pdbx_strand_id
1 'polypeptide(L)'
;MTLVTTQAASISDLRISLSRYTFMLNGQPAYTLPARLAPDVAFFLHRSGVDFRAAATSGLASLVPLLLPCIWLAAVYSLMRRQMNGATGNVGKKASNSLRLSADDLSFDDIAGVDTAKQEVQEVVSMLKDPSRYTAAGARLPSGVLMVGPPGTGKTLLARVMAAQAGVPFFYCSGSDFVELFVGRGAARVRALFKEAAAAAPCLIFVDELDALGKQRSLRMSGSNDEAEQTLNQMLACMDGPTPSYSGAELAALGNEAAIRSVRRSAAEVVQADFVGAINSFNAARRRAPGSVVLDGLLPVKPAWWPGWAGEPPPAPGPARSNS
;
A
#
# COMPACT_ATOMS: atom_id res chain seq x y z
N MET A 1 -43.70 39.23 55.74
CA MET A 1 -42.37 38.59 55.71
C MET A 1 -41.37 39.55 56.33
N THR A 2 -40.91 39.24 57.53
CA THR A 2 -39.83 39.96 58.22
C THR A 2 -38.50 39.51 57.63
N LEU A 3 -37.71 40.43 57.07
CA LEU A 3 -36.34 40.15 56.66
C LEU A 3 -35.47 40.21 57.92
N VAL A 4 -35.07 39.04 58.42
CA VAL A 4 -34.11 38.95 59.53
C VAL A 4 -32.71 38.99 58.92
N THR A 5 -32.00 40.09 59.15
CA THR A 5 -30.59 40.24 58.82
C THR A 5 -29.75 39.90 60.05
N THR A 6 -28.71 39.07 59.88
CA THR A 6 -27.78 38.69 60.96
C THR A 6 -26.78 39.78 61.36
N GLN A 7 -26.82 40.94 60.70
CA GLN A 7 -26.03 42.13 61.08
C GLN A 7 -26.89 43.40 60.94
N ALA A 8 -26.64 44.39 61.80
CA ALA A 8 -27.29 45.70 61.74
C ALA A 8 -26.96 46.38 60.40
N ALA A 9 -27.88 46.27 59.44
CA ALA A 9 -27.75 46.80 58.09
C ALA A 9 -28.98 47.63 57.76
N SER A 10 -28.78 48.85 57.28
CA SER A 10 -29.86 49.76 56.90
C SER A 10 -30.34 49.41 55.49
N ILE A 11 -31.62 49.08 55.34
CA ILE A 11 -32.28 48.84 54.05
C ILE A 11 -32.93 50.15 53.61
N SER A 12 -32.49 50.72 52.50
CA SER A 12 -32.94 52.05 52.04
C SER A 12 -33.94 52.03 50.89
N ASP A 13 -33.99 50.97 50.07
CA ASP A 13 -34.92 50.87 48.95
C ASP A 13 -35.28 49.40 48.68
N LEU A 14 -36.58 49.09 48.67
CA LEU A 14 -37.12 47.73 48.50
C LEU A 14 -38.08 47.72 47.30
N ARG A 15 -37.67 47.08 46.20
CA ARG A 15 -38.53 46.84 45.05
C ARG A 15 -38.99 45.39 45.03
N ILE A 16 -40.32 45.22 45.16
CA ILE A 16 -40.98 43.92 45.16
C ILE A 16 -41.44 43.62 43.73
N SER A 17 -40.90 42.55 43.13
CA SER A 17 -41.39 41.98 41.87
C SER A 17 -41.91 40.55 42.11
N LEU A 18 -42.84 40.09 41.28
CA LEU A 18 -43.52 38.79 41.41
C LEU A 18 -42.57 37.58 41.46
N SER A 19 -41.33 37.71 41.00
CA SER A 19 -40.34 36.63 40.93
C SER A 19 -39.05 36.89 41.69
N ARG A 20 -38.86 38.10 42.23
CA ARG A 20 -37.57 38.53 42.82
C ARG A 20 -37.73 39.79 43.67
N TYR A 21 -37.11 39.78 44.85
CA TYR A 21 -36.95 40.97 45.68
C TYR A 21 -35.57 41.58 45.42
N THR A 22 -35.56 42.88 45.09
CA THR A 22 -34.32 43.65 44.95
C THR A 22 -34.26 44.66 46.08
N PHE A 23 -33.18 44.66 46.84
CA PHE A 23 -32.98 45.62 47.92
C PHE A 23 -31.54 46.12 47.97
N MET A 24 -31.38 47.35 48.46
CA MET A 24 -30.06 47.93 48.72
C MET A 24 -29.63 47.58 50.15
N LEU A 25 -28.54 46.82 50.30
CA LEU A 25 -27.95 46.49 51.60
C LEU A 25 -26.64 47.29 51.74
N ASN A 26 -26.58 48.24 52.67
CA ASN A 26 -25.40 49.08 52.91
C ASN A 26 -24.84 49.74 51.62
N GLY A 27 -25.72 50.21 50.74
CA GLY A 27 -25.34 50.89 49.48
C GLY A 27 -24.96 49.98 48.32
N GLN A 28 -24.97 48.65 48.48
CA GLN A 28 -24.71 47.68 47.40
C GLN A 28 -26.03 46.98 46.98
N PRO A 29 -26.24 46.76 45.66
CA PRO A 29 -27.42 46.07 45.18
C PRO A 29 -27.35 44.58 45.54
N ALA A 30 -28.31 44.11 46.34
CA ALA A 30 -28.46 42.72 46.74
C ALA A 30 -29.75 42.13 46.15
N TYR A 31 -29.70 40.85 45.78
CA TYR A 31 -30.81 40.15 45.14
C TYR A 31 -31.09 38.82 45.84
N THR A 32 -32.37 38.46 46.00
CA THR A 32 -32.76 37.13 46.46
C THR A 32 -32.87 36.17 45.27
N LEU A 33 -32.14 35.05 45.31
CA LEU A 33 -32.39 33.93 44.40
C LEU A 33 -33.62 33.15 44.90
N PRO A 34 -34.65 32.90 44.08
CA PRO A 34 -35.78 32.08 44.51
C PRO A 34 -35.30 30.66 44.80
N ALA A 35 -35.46 30.23 46.06
CA ALA A 35 -35.21 28.84 46.42
C ALA A 35 -36.22 27.94 45.70
N ARG A 36 -35.75 26.95 44.93
CA ARG A 36 -36.63 25.93 44.33
C ARG A 36 -37.09 24.98 45.44
N LEU A 37 -38.17 25.35 46.12
CA LEU A 37 -38.78 24.55 47.17
C LEU A 37 -40.27 24.36 46.88
N ALA A 38 -40.81 23.17 47.14
CA ALA A 38 -42.24 22.92 47.04
C ALA A 38 -43.01 23.84 48.02
N PRO A 39 -44.15 24.43 47.62
CA PRO A 39 -44.86 25.43 48.42
C PRO A 39 -45.25 24.94 49.82
N ASP A 40 -45.64 23.68 49.94
CA ASP A 40 -46.07 23.06 51.20
C ASP A 40 -44.92 22.96 52.22
N VAL A 41 -43.73 22.62 51.71
CA VAL A 41 -42.51 22.52 52.52
C VAL A 41 -42.06 23.92 52.93
N ALA A 42 -42.13 24.91 52.02
CA ALA A 42 -41.80 26.29 52.34
C ALA A 42 -42.70 26.85 53.45
N PHE A 43 -44.00 26.54 53.42
CA PHE A 43 -44.95 26.97 54.42
C PHE A 43 -44.70 26.31 55.79
N PHE A 44 -44.46 25.00 55.82
CA PHE A 44 -44.15 24.27 57.05
C PHE A 44 -42.85 24.76 57.72
N LEU A 45 -41.83 25.01 56.90
CA LEU A 45 -40.53 25.49 57.34
C LEU A 45 -40.58 26.92 57.88
N HIS A 46 -41.34 27.80 57.24
CA HIS A 46 -41.59 29.15 57.74
C HIS A 46 -42.34 29.13 59.08
N ARG A 47 -43.34 28.26 59.24
CA ARG A 47 -44.11 28.13 60.49
C ARG A 47 -43.25 27.60 61.65
N SER A 48 -42.22 26.83 61.33
CA SER A 48 -41.32 26.22 62.32
C SER A 48 -40.15 27.13 62.71
N GLY A 49 -40.04 28.33 62.11
CA GLY A 49 -39.03 29.33 62.48
C GLY A 49 -37.58 28.93 62.17
N VAL A 50 -37.38 28.01 61.22
CA VAL A 50 -36.03 27.53 60.87
C VAL A 50 -35.48 28.36 59.70
N ASP A 51 -34.25 28.82 59.83
CA ASP A 51 -33.55 29.56 58.78
C ASP A 51 -33.01 28.59 57.71
N PHE A 52 -33.29 28.84 56.43
CA PHE A 52 -32.80 28.03 55.32
C PHE A 52 -31.95 28.85 54.36
N ARG A 53 -30.82 28.27 53.94
CA ARG A 53 -29.93 28.83 52.93
C ARG A 53 -29.90 27.93 51.70
N ALA A 54 -29.97 28.51 50.51
CA ALA A 54 -29.72 27.78 49.28
C ALA A 54 -28.23 27.40 49.25
N ALA A 55 -27.93 26.10 49.27
CA ALA A 55 -26.57 25.62 49.06
C ALA A 55 -26.19 25.90 47.61
N ALA A 56 -25.20 26.78 47.39
CA ALA A 56 -24.60 26.96 46.08
C ALA A 56 -23.88 25.65 45.72
N THR A 57 -24.50 24.82 44.89
CA THR A 57 -23.83 23.67 44.30
C THR A 57 -22.63 24.17 43.50
N SER A 58 -21.43 23.88 44.01
CA SER A 58 -20.16 24.27 43.41
C SER A 58 -20.13 23.88 41.93
N GLY A 59 -20.00 24.85 41.02
CA GLY A 59 -20.13 24.66 39.57
C GLY A 59 -19.12 23.69 38.94
N LEU A 60 -18.07 23.32 39.67
CA LEU A 60 -17.13 22.26 39.26
C LEU A 60 -17.71 20.85 39.44
N ALA A 61 -18.55 20.63 40.46
CA ALA A 61 -19.17 19.32 40.71
C ALA A 61 -20.20 18.92 39.64
N SER A 62 -20.83 19.91 38.99
CA SER A 62 -21.76 19.68 37.87
C SER A 62 -21.07 19.25 36.56
N LEU A 63 -19.74 19.36 36.46
CA LEU A 63 -18.99 18.95 35.28
C LEU A 63 -18.54 17.48 35.33
N VAL A 64 -18.55 16.86 36.52
CA VAL A 64 -18.13 15.46 36.72
C VAL A 64 -18.94 14.46 35.87
N PRO A 65 -20.28 14.57 35.78
CA PRO A 65 -21.07 13.67 34.93
C PRO A 65 -20.83 13.88 33.43
N LEU A 66 -20.36 15.06 33.01
CA LEU A 66 -20.04 15.38 31.61
C LEU A 66 -18.66 14.85 31.21
N LEU A 67 -17.71 14.80 32.15
CA LEU A 67 -16.35 14.31 31.89
C LEU A 67 -16.27 12.78 31.81
N LEU A 68 -17.12 12.05 32.54
CA LEU A 68 -17.17 10.58 32.50
C LEU A 68 -17.33 9.99 31.08
N PRO A 69 -18.31 10.40 30.25
CA PRO A 69 -18.43 9.88 28.89
C PRO A 69 -17.27 10.32 27.98
N CYS A 70 -16.72 11.52 28.18
CA CYS A 70 -15.55 12.00 27.44
C CYS A 70 -14.29 11.18 27.74
N ILE A 71 -14.05 10.84 29.01
CA ILE A 71 -12.93 10.00 29.43
C ILE A 71 -13.12 8.57 28.92
N TRP A 72 -14.34 8.03 28.97
CA TRP A 72 -14.65 6.71 28.43
C TRP A 72 -14.43 6.64 26.91
N LEU A 73 -14.90 7.64 26.15
CA LEU A 73 -14.63 7.75 24.71
C LEU A 73 -13.14 7.88 24.40
N ALA A 74 -12.39 8.68 25.18
CA ALA A 74 -10.95 8.81 25.01
C ALA A 74 -10.21 7.50 25.31
N ALA A 75 -10.64 6.75 26.33
CA ALA A 75 -10.08 5.45 26.67
C ALA A 75 -10.34 4.41 25.58
N VAL A 76 -11.57 4.30 25.08
CA VAL A 76 -11.95 3.42 23.97
C VAL A 76 -11.19 3.80 22.70
N TYR A 77 -11.10 5.09 22.37
CA TYR A 77 -10.33 5.57 21.23
C TYR A 77 -8.83 5.26 21.37
N SER A 78 -8.27 5.33 22.58
CA SER A 78 -6.88 4.92 22.84
C SER A 78 -6.67 3.42 22.66
N LEU A 79 -7.63 2.58 23.07
CA LEU A 79 -7.58 1.13 22.93
C LEU A 79 -7.73 0.71 21.47
N MET A 80 -8.65 1.34 20.74
CA MET A 80 -8.84 1.10 19.30
C MET A 80 -7.63 1.55 18.48
N ARG A 81 -6.98 2.66 18.87
CA ARG A 81 -5.69 3.06 18.28
C ARG A 81 -4.56 2.08 18.60
N ARG A 82 -4.57 1.43 19.77
CA ARG A 82 -3.61 0.35 20.09
C ARG A 82 -3.87 -0.91 19.27
N GLN A 83 -5.13 -1.27 18.99
CA GLN A 83 -5.47 -2.38 18.08
C GLN A 83 -5.14 -2.06 16.62
N MET A 84 -5.40 -0.85 16.14
CA MET A 84 -5.04 -0.44 14.78
C MET A 84 -3.52 -0.32 14.59
N ASN A 85 -2.77 0.21 15.56
CA ASN A 85 -1.29 0.23 15.47
C ASN A 85 -0.66 -1.13 15.76
N GLY A 86 -1.32 -2.02 16.51
CA GLY A 86 -0.94 -3.43 16.66
C GLY A 86 -1.22 -4.27 15.41
N ALA A 87 -2.18 -3.87 14.58
CA ALA A 87 -2.50 -4.50 13.29
C ALA A 87 -1.79 -3.85 12.08
N THR A 88 -1.17 -2.67 12.24
CA THR A 88 -0.45 -1.95 11.18
C THR A 88 1.07 -1.96 11.38
N GLY A 89 1.56 -2.55 12.47
CA GLY A 89 2.99 -2.74 12.77
C GLY A 89 3.46 -4.17 12.55
N ASN A 90 3.32 -4.72 11.32
CA ASN A 90 4.11 -5.84 10.76
C ASN A 90 3.53 -6.47 9.47
N VAL A 91 2.56 -5.83 8.79
CA VAL A 91 1.95 -6.35 7.54
C VAL A 91 2.89 -6.26 6.31
N GLY A 92 4.18 -6.01 6.51
CA GLY A 92 5.18 -5.94 5.43
C GLY A 92 6.35 -6.91 5.52
N LYS A 93 6.43 -7.79 6.52
CA LYS A 93 7.66 -8.58 6.75
C LYS A 93 7.51 -10.10 6.85
N LYS A 94 6.32 -10.66 6.69
CA LYS A 94 6.12 -12.13 6.65
C LYS A 94 5.09 -12.54 5.61
N ALA A 95 5.37 -12.23 4.35
CA ALA A 95 4.70 -12.82 3.19
C ALA A 95 5.73 -13.30 2.17
N SER A 96 6.82 -13.90 2.66
CA SER A 96 7.62 -14.82 1.85
C SER A 96 7.65 -16.14 2.61
N ASN A 97 6.50 -16.80 2.67
CA ASN A 97 6.50 -18.25 2.71
C ASN A 97 6.85 -18.74 1.28
N SER A 98 7.95 -18.21 0.71
CA SER A 98 8.70 -18.92 -0.30
C SER A 98 9.31 -20.09 0.47
N LEU A 99 8.47 -21.11 0.65
CA LEU A 99 8.89 -22.48 0.85
C LEU A 99 9.86 -22.75 -0.30
N ARG A 100 11.13 -22.41 -0.09
CA ARG A 100 12.25 -23.10 -0.70
C ARG A 100 12.12 -24.51 -0.16
N LEU A 101 11.19 -25.26 -0.73
CA LEU A 101 11.11 -26.68 -0.58
C LEU A 101 12.48 -27.15 -1.03
N SER A 102 13.29 -27.54 -0.05
CA SER A 102 14.49 -28.31 -0.28
C SER A 102 14.07 -29.41 -1.25
N ALA A 103 14.70 -29.41 -2.42
CA ALA A 103 14.49 -30.43 -3.42
C ALA A 103 14.92 -31.75 -2.79
N ASP A 104 13.97 -32.45 -2.19
CA ASP A 104 14.06 -33.89 -2.04
C ASP A 104 14.15 -34.45 -3.47
N ASP A 105 15.02 -35.45 -3.65
CA ASP A 105 15.38 -36.13 -4.91
C ASP A 105 14.17 -36.79 -5.61
N LEU A 106 13.22 -35.98 -6.08
CA LEU A 106 12.05 -36.46 -6.82
C LEU A 106 12.45 -36.71 -8.28
N SER A 107 12.28 -37.94 -8.73
CA SER A 107 12.58 -38.37 -10.10
C SER A 107 11.31 -38.43 -10.96
N PHE A 108 11.47 -38.42 -12.28
CA PHE A 108 10.39 -38.74 -13.21
C PHE A 108 9.90 -40.20 -13.08
N ASP A 109 10.67 -41.05 -12.42
CA ASP A 109 10.33 -42.44 -12.12
C ASP A 109 9.24 -42.55 -11.05
N ASP A 110 9.09 -41.54 -10.19
CA ASP A 110 8.09 -41.52 -9.11
C ASP A 110 6.66 -41.24 -9.61
N ILE A 111 6.52 -40.88 -10.90
CA ILE A 111 5.23 -40.58 -11.52
C ILE A 111 4.78 -41.79 -12.32
N ALA A 112 3.67 -42.41 -11.95
CA ALA A 112 3.11 -43.51 -12.72
C ALA A 112 2.31 -43.01 -13.94
N GLY A 113 2.67 -43.48 -15.13
CA GLY A 113 1.98 -43.17 -16.39
C GLY A 113 2.23 -41.77 -16.95
N VAL A 114 1.50 -41.43 -18.01
CA VAL A 114 1.58 -40.15 -18.73
C VAL A 114 2.93 -39.91 -19.45
N ASP A 115 3.41 -40.91 -20.19
CA ASP A 115 4.72 -40.89 -20.85
C ASP A 115 4.89 -39.74 -21.84
N THR A 116 3.83 -39.34 -22.56
CA THR A 116 3.84 -38.19 -23.47
C THR A 116 4.09 -36.88 -22.72
N ALA A 117 3.39 -36.63 -21.62
CA ALA A 117 3.58 -35.40 -20.83
C ALA A 117 4.96 -35.38 -20.15
N LYS A 118 5.48 -36.54 -19.74
CA LYS A 118 6.85 -36.64 -19.22
C LYS A 118 7.89 -36.21 -20.27
N GLN A 119 7.74 -36.66 -21.52
CA GLN A 119 8.65 -36.27 -22.61
C GLN A 119 8.61 -34.77 -22.86
N GLU A 120 7.42 -34.17 -22.94
CA GLU A 120 7.26 -32.73 -23.12
C GLU A 120 7.87 -31.93 -21.96
N VAL A 121 7.63 -32.35 -20.71
CA VAL A 121 8.20 -31.69 -19.54
C VAL A 121 9.72 -31.86 -19.47
N GLN A 122 10.26 -33.02 -19.86
CA GLN A 122 11.71 -33.25 -19.96
C GLN A 122 12.37 -32.32 -20.98
N GLU A 123 11.71 -32.02 -22.10
CA GLU A 123 12.18 -31.03 -23.06
C GLU A 123 12.27 -29.65 -22.40
N VAL A 124 11.24 -29.22 -21.67
CA VAL A 124 11.28 -27.93 -20.96
C VAL A 124 12.37 -27.90 -19.89
N VAL A 125 12.58 -28.99 -19.15
CA VAL A 125 13.71 -29.12 -18.19
C VAL A 125 15.05 -28.96 -18.90
N SER A 126 15.22 -29.57 -20.07
CA SER A 126 16.46 -29.45 -20.85
C SER A 126 16.71 -28.02 -21.32
N MET A 127 15.64 -27.29 -21.68
CA MET A 127 15.71 -25.86 -22.03
C MET A 127 16.08 -24.98 -20.83
N LEU A 128 15.62 -25.33 -19.63
CA LEU A 128 15.95 -24.60 -18.41
C LEU A 128 17.41 -24.83 -17.95
N LYS A 129 17.96 -26.02 -18.21
CA LYS A 129 19.36 -26.36 -17.87
C LYS A 129 20.38 -25.69 -18.77
N ASP A 130 20.13 -25.63 -20.08
CA ASP A 130 21.04 -25.00 -21.05
C ASP A 130 20.29 -24.03 -21.98
N PRO A 131 19.91 -22.83 -21.49
CA PRO A 131 19.19 -21.85 -22.31
C PRO A 131 19.98 -21.36 -23.52
N SER A 132 21.32 -21.37 -23.43
CA SER A 132 22.24 -20.91 -24.48
C SER A 132 22.13 -21.76 -25.74
N ARG A 133 22.09 -23.08 -25.60
CA ARG A 133 21.99 -24.01 -26.74
C ARG A 133 20.72 -23.78 -27.55
N TYR A 134 19.59 -23.61 -26.89
CA TYR A 134 18.30 -23.38 -27.55
C TYR A 134 18.21 -21.98 -28.17
N THR A 135 18.75 -20.97 -27.48
CA THR A 135 18.80 -19.60 -28.01
C THR A 135 19.68 -19.51 -29.27
N ALA A 136 20.81 -20.22 -29.30
CA ALA A 136 21.69 -20.29 -30.47
C ALA A 136 21.04 -20.98 -31.68
N ALA A 137 20.17 -21.96 -31.43
CA ALA A 137 19.33 -22.59 -32.44
C ALA A 137 18.15 -21.71 -32.90
N GLY A 138 17.98 -20.51 -32.34
CA GLY A 138 16.87 -19.61 -32.62
C GLY A 138 15.55 -20.00 -31.96
N ALA A 139 15.55 -21.00 -31.07
CA ALA A 139 14.37 -21.38 -30.33
C ALA A 139 14.06 -20.34 -29.23
N ARG A 140 12.79 -19.99 -29.10
CA ARG A 140 12.31 -19.17 -27.97
C ARG A 140 11.97 -20.11 -26.82
N LEU A 141 12.44 -19.77 -25.61
CA LEU A 141 11.99 -20.47 -24.42
C LEU A 141 10.48 -20.29 -24.27
N PRO A 142 9.72 -21.36 -23.99
CA PRO A 142 8.28 -21.26 -23.76
C PRO A 142 8.04 -20.39 -22.52
N SER A 143 7.17 -19.38 -22.66
CA SER A 143 6.84 -18.45 -21.57
C SER A 143 5.92 -19.05 -20.51
N GLY A 144 5.28 -20.18 -20.79
CA GLY A 144 4.39 -20.88 -19.87
C GLY A 144 3.94 -22.23 -20.41
N VAL A 145 3.58 -23.13 -19.50
CA VAL A 145 3.03 -24.47 -19.78
C VAL A 145 1.71 -24.59 -19.05
N LEU A 146 0.64 -24.97 -19.75
CA LEU A 146 -0.67 -25.20 -19.16
C LEU A 146 -0.94 -26.71 -19.07
N MET A 147 -1.06 -27.22 -17.84
CA MET A 147 -1.37 -28.62 -17.60
C MET A 147 -2.87 -28.81 -17.38
N VAL A 148 -3.56 -29.49 -18.30
CA VAL A 148 -5.00 -29.75 -18.21
C VAL A 148 -5.26 -31.25 -18.05
N GLY A 149 -6.18 -31.61 -17.15
CA GLY A 149 -6.67 -32.98 -17.04
C GLY A 149 -7.56 -33.20 -15.81
N PRO A 150 -8.13 -34.40 -15.64
CA PRO A 150 -8.91 -34.77 -14.47
C PRO A 150 -8.14 -34.53 -13.15
N PRO A 151 -8.83 -34.30 -12.01
CA PRO A 151 -8.17 -34.24 -10.71
C PRO A 151 -7.47 -35.58 -10.40
N GLY A 152 -6.35 -35.52 -9.67
CA GLY A 152 -5.61 -36.72 -9.27
C GLY A 152 -4.58 -37.26 -10.28
N THR A 153 -4.38 -36.61 -11.43
CA THR A 153 -3.38 -37.03 -12.44
C THR A 153 -1.95 -36.54 -12.16
N GLY A 154 -1.64 -36.14 -10.92
CA GLY A 154 -0.28 -35.74 -10.54
C GLY A 154 0.26 -34.45 -11.17
N LYS A 155 -0.59 -33.52 -11.65
CA LYS A 155 -0.14 -32.23 -12.25
C LYS A 155 0.81 -31.44 -11.33
N THR A 156 0.43 -31.27 -10.07
CA THR A 156 1.23 -30.58 -9.05
C THR A 156 2.53 -31.34 -8.74
N LEU A 157 2.50 -32.67 -8.78
CA LEU A 157 3.68 -33.52 -8.59
C LEU A 157 4.67 -33.38 -9.76
N LEU A 158 4.16 -33.40 -10.99
CA LEU A 158 4.94 -33.25 -12.22
C LEU A 158 5.67 -31.90 -12.27
N ALA A 159 5.01 -30.82 -11.84
CA ALA A 159 5.63 -29.50 -11.73
C ALA A 159 6.75 -29.45 -10.67
N ARG A 160 6.58 -30.15 -9.54
CA ARG A 160 7.62 -30.25 -8.51
C ARG A 160 8.83 -31.04 -8.99
N VAL A 161 8.61 -32.19 -9.64
CA VAL A 161 9.68 -32.99 -10.27
C VAL A 161 10.42 -32.17 -11.32
N MET A 162 9.69 -31.42 -12.15
CA MET A 162 10.28 -30.54 -13.17
C MET A 162 11.26 -29.52 -12.57
N ALA A 163 10.87 -28.85 -11.48
CA ALA A 163 11.74 -27.87 -10.82
C ALA A 163 12.95 -28.53 -10.14
N ALA A 164 12.74 -29.67 -9.48
CA ALA A 164 13.81 -30.46 -8.85
C ALA A 164 14.84 -30.91 -9.88
N GLN A 165 14.38 -31.46 -11.01
CA GLN A 165 15.22 -31.93 -12.11
C GLN A 165 15.94 -30.78 -12.81
N ALA A 166 15.31 -29.62 -12.96
CA ALA A 166 15.94 -28.42 -13.52
C ALA A 166 16.92 -27.73 -12.55
N GLY A 167 16.85 -28.02 -11.24
CA GLY A 167 17.70 -27.39 -10.23
C GLY A 167 17.41 -25.91 -10.00
N VAL A 168 16.16 -25.47 -10.25
CA VAL A 168 15.75 -24.07 -10.15
C VAL A 168 14.82 -23.86 -8.94
N PRO A 169 14.79 -22.66 -8.32
CA PRO A 169 13.84 -22.35 -7.26
C PRO A 169 12.39 -22.54 -7.71
N PHE A 170 11.59 -23.20 -6.88
CA PHE A 170 10.17 -23.46 -7.10
C PHE A 170 9.31 -22.50 -6.27
N PHE A 171 8.51 -21.66 -6.92
CA PHE A 171 7.51 -20.81 -6.30
C PHE A 171 6.13 -21.41 -6.52
N TYR A 172 5.38 -21.62 -5.45
CA TYR A 172 4.01 -22.13 -5.50
C TYR A 172 3.03 -21.01 -5.14
N CYS A 173 1.96 -20.87 -5.91
CA CYS A 173 0.80 -20.06 -5.55
C CYS A 173 -0.51 -20.76 -5.97
N SER A 174 -1.57 -20.59 -5.19
CA SER A 174 -2.91 -21.01 -5.59
C SER A 174 -3.65 -19.85 -6.24
N GLY A 175 -4.38 -20.09 -7.33
CA GLY A 175 -5.25 -19.12 -7.97
C GLY A 175 -6.32 -18.59 -7.02
N SER A 176 -6.79 -19.43 -6.09
CA SER A 176 -7.72 -19.05 -5.03
C SER A 176 -7.17 -17.96 -4.09
N ASP A 177 -5.84 -17.92 -3.89
CA ASP A 177 -5.20 -16.98 -2.95
C ASP A 177 -5.35 -15.54 -3.42
N PHE A 178 -5.65 -15.31 -4.69
CA PHE A 178 -5.76 -14.00 -5.28
C PHE A 178 -7.21 -13.50 -5.39
N VAL A 179 -8.19 -14.31 -4.98
CA VAL A 179 -9.61 -13.93 -4.95
C VAL A 179 -9.92 -13.27 -3.61
N GLU A 180 -9.78 -11.94 -3.53
CA GLU A 180 -10.10 -11.16 -2.33
C GLU A 180 -11.33 -10.27 -2.52
N LEU A 181 -11.99 -9.92 -1.41
CA LEU A 181 -13.12 -8.97 -1.38
C LEU A 181 -12.69 -7.51 -1.56
N PHE A 182 -11.39 -7.21 -1.42
CA PHE A 182 -10.85 -5.86 -1.45
C PHE A 182 -10.13 -5.59 -2.76
N VAL A 183 -10.55 -4.53 -3.44
CA VAL A 183 -10.05 -4.15 -4.75
C VAL A 183 -8.53 -3.88 -4.73
N GLY A 184 -7.81 -4.38 -5.73
CA GLY A 184 -6.39 -4.17 -5.99
C GLY A 184 -5.43 -5.00 -5.15
N ARG A 185 -5.90 -5.80 -4.18
CA ARG A 185 -5.00 -6.60 -3.33
C ARG A 185 -4.46 -7.83 -4.05
N GLY A 186 -5.29 -8.48 -4.86
CA GLY A 186 -4.89 -9.63 -5.68
C GLY A 186 -3.80 -9.23 -6.68
N ALA A 187 -4.07 -8.19 -7.48
CA ALA A 187 -3.13 -7.66 -8.47
C ALA A 187 -1.79 -7.21 -7.86
N ALA A 188 -1.79 -6.58 -6.67
CA ALA A 188 -0.55 -6.19 -5.99
C ALA A 188 0.29 -7.40 -5.55
N ARG A 189 -0.36 -8.47 -5.07
CA ARG A 189 0.31 -9.72 -4.67
C ARG A 189 0.93 -10.42 -5.88
N VAL A 190 0.24 -10.46 -7.02
CA VAL A 190 0.78 -11.00 -8.28
C VAL A 190 2.06 -10.25 -8.68
N ARG A 191 2.04 -8.91 -8.64
CA ARG A 191 3.25 -8.11 -8.94
C ARG A 191 4.41 -8.40 -7.97
N ALA A 192 4.11 -8.54 -6.68
CA ALA A 192 5.12 -8.84 -5.67
C ALA A 192 5.75 -10.23 -5.89
N LEU A 193 4.92 -11.24 -6.18
CA LEU A 193 5.38 -12.60 -6.48
C LEU A 193 6.32 -12.62 -7.69
N PHE A 194 5.91 -12.01 -8.80
CA PHE A 194 6.75 -11.95 -10.01
C PHE A 194 8.03 -11.13 -9.80
N LYS A 195 8.00 -10.10 -8.95
CA LYS A 195 9.20 -9.32 -8.59
C LYS A 195 10.19 -10.15 -7.77
N GLU A 196 9.70 -10.94 -6.81
CA GLU A 196 10.53 -11.86 -6.03
C GLU A 196 11.10 -12.98 -6.91
N ALA A 197 10.27 -13.58 -7.76
CA ALA A 197 10.68 -14.62 -8.69
C ALA A 197 11.72 -14.13 -9.71
N ALA A 198 11.55 -12.91 -10.25
CA ALA A 198 12.52 -12.30 -11.15
C ALA A 198 13.90 -12.09 -10.50
N ALA A 199 13.96 -11.83 -9.20
CA ALA A 199 15.21 -11.71 -8.46
C ALA A 199 15.91 -13.07 -8.24
N ALA A 200 15.15 -14.17 -8.31
CA ALA A 200 15.64 -15.54 -8.17
C ALA A 200 15.79 -16.26 -9.53
N ALA A 201 15.80 -15.54 -10.65
CA ALA A 201 15.89 -16.12 -11.99
C ALA A 201 17.26 -16.82 -12.21
N PRO A 202 17.29 -18.00 -12.86
CA PRO A 202 16.15 -18.77 -13.42
C PRO A 202 15.32 -19.47 -12.32
N CYS A 203 14.00 -19.37 -12.38
CA CYS A 203 13.07 -19.98 -11.42
C CYS A 203 11.82 -20.54 -12.12
N LEU A 204 11.05 -21.37 -11.40
CA LEU A 204 9.76 -21.88 -11.85
C LEU A 204 8.64 -21.37 -10.94
N ILE A 205 7.59 -20.77 -11.52
CA ILE A 205 6.36 -20.40 -10.80
C ILE A 205 5.27 -21.39 -11.19
N PHE A 206 4.71 -22.08 -10.21
CA PHE A 206 3.56 -22.97 -10.37
C PHE A 206 2.31 -22.31 -9.80
N VAL A 207 1.27 -22.25 -10.63
CA VAL A 207 -0.02 -21.67 -10.28
C VAL A 207 -1.06 -22.78 -10.33
N ASP A 208 -1.53 -23.21 -9.17
CA ASP A 208 -2.63 -24.17 -9.07
C ASP A 208 -3.99 -23.47 -9.15
N GLU A 209 -5.07 -24.20 -9.42
CA GLU A 209 -6.46 -23.68 -9.39
C GLU A 209 -6.67 -22.36 -10.16
N LEU A 210 -6.04 -22.23 -11.34
CA LEU A 210 -6.17 -21.02 -12.18
C LEU A 210 -7.62 -20.76 -12.61
N ASP A 211 -8.45 -21.80 -12.66
CA ASP A 211 -9.88 -21.71 -12.93
C ASP A 211 -10.63 -20.89 -11.89
N ALA A 212 -10.14 -20.79 -10.65
CA ALA A 212 -10.70 -19.89 -9.64
C ALA A 212 -10.64 -18.41 -10.06
N LEU A 213 -9.61 -18.01 -10.81
CA LEU A 213 -9.43 -16.66 -11.36
C LEU A 213 -10.08 -16.49 -12.74
N GLY A 214 -10.13 -17.56 -13.53
CA GLY A 214 -10.67 -17.55 -14.89
C GLY A 214 -12.19 -17.66 -14.98
N LYS A 215 -12.89 -18.03 -13.90
CA LYS A 215 -14.34 -18.20 -13.92
C LYS A 215 -15.05 -16.85 -13.93
N GLN A 216 -15.47 -16.40 -15.11
CA GLN A 216 -16.49 -15.37 -15.24
C GLN A 216 -17.75 -15.88 -14.52
N ARG A 217 -18.02 -15.35 -13.31
CA ARG A 217 -19.32 -15.55 -12.65
C ARG A 217 -20.33 -14.70 -13.40
N SER A 218 -20.75 -15.18 -14.56
CA SER A 218 -21.85 -14.61 -15.31
C SER A 218 -23.10 -14.68 -14.42
N LEU A 219 -23.81 -13.55 -14.37
CA LEU A 219 -25.17 -13.42 -13.84
C LEU A 219 -25.35 -13.10 -12.34
N ARG A 220 -24.69 -12.08 -11.79
CA ARG A 220 -25.26 -11.30 -10.66
C ARG A 220 -24.89 -9.81 -10.76
N MET A 221 -25.93 -8.99 -10.97
CA MET A 221 -26.10 -7.59 -10.55
C MET A 221 -24.82 -6.82 -10.14
N SER A 222 -24.35 -5.95 -11.04
CA SER A 222 -23.58 -4.72 -10.75
C SER A 222 -22.34 -4.84 -9.83
N GLY A 223 -21.14 -4.90 -10.43
CA GLY A 223 -19.91 -4.32 -9.84
C GLY A 223 -18.99 -5.21 -8.99
N SER A 224 -19.19 -6.53 -8.91
CA SER A 224 -18.37 -7.41 -8.05
C SER A 224 -17.33 -8.28 -8.79
N ASN A 225 -17.35 -8.35 -10.12
CA ASN A 225 -16.44 -9.22 -10.89
C ASN A 225 -15.13 -8.53 -11.29
N ASP A 226 -15.02 -7.21 -11.11
CA ASP A 226 -13.91 -6.40 -11.60
C ASP A 226 -12.56 -6.81 -10.96
N GLU A 227 -12.56 -7.30 -9.71
CA GLU A 227 -11.31 -7.63 -9.01
C GLU A 227 -10.64 -8.91 -9.54
N ALA A 228 -11.43 -9.94 -9.86
CA ALA A 228 -10.90 -11.19 -10.41
C ALA A 228 -10.36 -10.96 -11.82
N GLU A 229 -11.09 -10.22 -12.65
CA GLU A 229 -10.64 -9.85 -14.00
C GLU A 229 -9.40 -8.95 -13.97
N GLN A 230 -9.37 -7.96 -13.06
CA GLN A 230 -8.19 -7.11 -12.88
C GLN A 230 -6.96 -7.91 -12.47
N THR A 231 -7.13 -8.86 -11.55
CA THR A 231 -6.04 -9.71 -11.07
C THR A 231 -5.55 -10.68 -12.15
N LEU A 232 -6.47 -11.27 -12.93
CA LEU A 232 -6.15 -12.12 -14.07
C LEU A 232 -5.38 -11.33 -15.15
N ASN A 233 -5.86 -10.13 -15.50
CA ASN A 233 -5.17 -9.26 -16.46
C ASN A 233 -3.77 -8.87 -15.97
N GLN A 234 -3.62 -8.62 -14.68
CA GLN A 234 -2.30 -8.36 -14.09
C GLN A 234 -1.37 -9.57 -14.18
N MET A 235 -1.92 -10.78 -14.01
CA MET A 235 -1.17 -12.02 -14.12
C MET A 235 -0.72 -12.26 -15.57
N LEU A 236 -1.61 -12.07 -16.54
CA LEU A 236 -1.27 -12.12 -17.97
C LEU A 236 -0.17 -11.10 -18.32
N ALA A 237 -0.33 -9.85 -17.88
CA ALA A 237 0.68 -8.81 -18.11
C ALA A 237 2.04 -9.13 -17.46
N CYS A 238 2.07 -9.84 -16.33
CA CYS A 238 3.31 -10.29 -15.72
C CYS A 238 3.93 -11.49 -16.45
N MET A 239 3.13 -12.39 -17.03
CA MET A 239 3.59 -13.54 -17.82
C MET A 239 4.13 -13.15 -19.21
N ASP A 240 3.59 -12.08 -19.80
CA ASP A 240 4.17 -11.45 -21.00
C ASP A 240 5.59 -10.90 -20.74
N GLY A 241 6.00 -10.91 -19.47
CA GLY A 241 7.27 -10.42 -18.99
C GLY A 241 7.18 -8.94 -18.65
N PRO A 242 8.16 -8.41 -17.92
CA PRO A 242 8.24 -6.97 -17.74
C PRO A 242 8.32 -6.34 -19.12
N THR A 243 7.33 -5.50 -19.47
CA THR A 243 7.62 -4.43 -20.40
C THR A 243 8.84 -3.72 -19.82
N PRO A 244 9.96 -3.64 -20.55
CA PRO A 244 11.14 -2.98 -20.03
C PRO A 244 10.70 -1.58 -19.63
N SER A 245 10.67 -1.34 -18.32
CA SER A 245 10.39 -0.03 -17.77
C SER A 245 11.62 0.78 -18.09
N TYR A 246 11.59 1.46 -19.22
CA TYR A 246 12.68 2.30 -19.66
C TYR A 246 12.69 3.53 -18.75
N SER A 247 13.83 3.78 -18.09
CA SER A 247 14.10 5.07 -17.47
C SER A 247 14.06 6.19 -18.51
N GLY A 248 13.81 7.43 -18.10
CA GLY A 248 13.86 8.60 -19.01
C GLY A 248 15.18 8.69 -19.79
N ALA A 249 16.30 8.29 -19.17
CA ALA A 249 17.60 8.20 -19.84
C ALA A 249 17.66 7.06 -20.88
N GLU A 250 17.04 5.91 -20.60
CA GLU A 250 17.00 4.77 -21.51
C GLU A 250 16.09 5.07 -22.72
N LEU A 251 14.99 5.79 -22.52
CA LEU A 251 14.12 6.26 -23.61
C LEU A 251 14.83 7.24 -24.54
N ALA A 252 15.62 8.16 -23.98
CA ALA A 252 16.44 9.07 -24.78
C ALA A 252 17.50 8.31 -25.59
N ALA A 253 18.15 7.31 -24.99
CA ALA A 253 19.10 6.45 -25.69
C ALA A 253 18.44 5.64 -26.83
N LEU A 254 17.24 5.10 -26.60
CA LEU A 254 16.46 4.41 -27.63
C LEU A 254 16.05 5.32 -28.78
N GLY A 255 15.65 6.56 -28.48
CA GLY A 255 15.36 7.57 -29.51
C GLY A 255 16.58 7.89 -30.36
N ASN A 256 17.75 8.06 -29.72
CA ASN A 256 19.02 8.29 -30.42
C ASN A 256 19.40 7.09 -31.31
N GLU A 257 19.26 5.86 -30.81
CA GLU A 257 19.56 4.64 -31.58
C GLU A 257 18.60 4.46 -32.76
N ALA A 258 17.31 4.77 -32.59
CA ALA A 258 16.34 4.76 -33.68
C ALA A 258 16.67 5.81 -34.77
N ALA A 259 17.11 7.01 -34.38
CA ALA A 259 17.57 8.03 -35.32
C ALA A 259 18.86 7.62 -36.05
N ILE A 260 19.83 6.99 -35.37
CA ILE A 260 21.03 6.46 -36.04
C ILE A 260 20.66 5.39 -37.06
N ARG A 261 19.68 4.54 -36.75
CA ARG A 261 19.18 3.51 -37.66
C ARG A 261 18.47 4.08 -38.88
N SER A 262 17.69 5.15 -38.73
CA SER A 262 17.08 5.83 -39.87
C SER A 262 18.14 6.44 -40.81
N VAL A 263 19.22 6.99 -40.24
CA VAL A 263 20.36 7.50 -41.02
C VAL A 263 21.10 6.38 -41.74
N ARG A 264 21.28 5.21 -41.13
CA ARG A 264 21.92 4.04 -41.79
C ARG A 264 21.16 3.52 -43.00
N ARG A 265 19.84 3.71 -43.04
CA ARG A 265 19.01 3.41 -44.22
C ARG A 265 18.83 4.62 -45.16
N SER A 266 19.58 5.70 -44.95
CA SER A 266 19.52 6.94 -45.73
C SER A 266 18.13 7.57 -45.79
N ALA A 267 17.37 7.51 -44.70
CA ALA A 267 16.01 8.05 -44.64
C ALA A 267 15.92 9.32 -43.79
N ALA A 268 15.06 10.24 -44.23
CA ALA A 268 14.85 11.54 -43.59
C ALA A 268 13.92 11.50 -42.37
N GLU A 269 13.12 10.46 -42.22
CA GLU A 269 12.15 10.31 -41.13
C GLU A 269 12.40 9.02 -40.37
N VAL A 270 12.16 9.00 -39.05
CA VAL A 270 12.23 7.79 -38.23
C VAL A 270 10.90 7.06 -38.31
N VAL A 271 10.92 5.77 -38.63
CA VAL A 271 9.72 4.94 -38.72
C VAL A 271 9.64 3.94 -37.58
N GLN A 272 8.45 3.36 -37.34
CA GLN A 272 8.23 2.40 -36.26
C GLN A 272 9.21 1.21 -36.30
N ALA A 273 9.64 0.76 -37.48
CA ALA A 273 10.62 -0.31 -37.63
C ALA A 273 12.01 0.04 -37.03
N ASP A 274 12.42 1.32 -37.06
CA ASP A 274 13.68 1.76 -36.45
C ASP A 274 13.62 1.66 -34.92
N PHE A 275 12.48 2.06 -34.33
CA PHE A 275 12.23 1.92 -32.89
C PHE A 275 12.18 0.47 -32.45
N VAL A 276 11.47 -0.39 -33.20
CA VAL A 276 11.42 -1.83 -32.91
C VAL A 276 12.82 -2.43 -32.96
N GLY A 277 13.61 -2.06 -33.97
CA GLY A 277 14.99 -2.48 -34.09
C GLY A 277 15.88 -2.01 -32.92
N ALA A 278 15.76 -0.75 -32.52
CA ALA A 278 16.50 -0.14 -31.41
C ALA A 278 16.17 -0.82 -30.08
N ILE A 279 14.88 -1.04 -29.81
CA ILE A 279 14.37 -1.79 -28.65
C ILE A 279 14.97 -3.20 -28.60
N ASN A 280 14.98 -3.90 -29.72
CA ASN A 280 15.50 -5.26 -29.79
C ASN A 280 17.02 -5.32 -29.50
N SER A 281 17.82 -4.40 -30.05
CA SER A 281 19.25 -4.35 -29.73
C SER A 281 19.52 -3.94 -28.29
N PHE A 282 18.77 -2.97 -27.77
CA PHE A 282 18.92 -2.48 -26.41
C PHE A 282 18.59 -3.57 -25.38
N ASN A 283 17.48 -4.28 -25.57
CA ASN A 283 17.10 -5.40 -24.72
C ASN A 283 18.08 -6.57 -24.84
N ALA A 284 18.61 -6.84 -26.04
CA ALA A 284 19.66 -7.85 -26.22
C ALA A 284 20.95 -7.49 -25.46
N ALA A 285 21.34 -6.21 -25.43
CA ALA A 285 22.48 -5.73 -24.66
C ALA A 285 22.23 -5.86 -23.14
N ARG A 286 21.03 -5.49 -22.67
CA ARG A 286 20.63 -5.60 -21.26
C ARG A 286 20.64 -7.04 -20.75
N ARG A 287 20.27 -8.02 -21.59
CA ARG A 287 20.32 -9.45 -21.24
C ARG A 287 21.73 -10.02 -21.07
N ARG A 288 22.76 -9.39 -21.68
CA ARG A 288 24.16 -9.83 -21.55
C ARG A 288 24.85 -9.34 -20.29
N ALA A 289 24.30 -8.33 -19.60
CA ALA A 289 24.90 -7.75 -18.40
C ALA A 289 23.94 -7.81 -17.19
N PRO A 290 23.63 -9.01 -16.65
CA PRO A 290 22.90 -9.11 -15.40
C PRO A 290 23.86 -8.79 -14.24
N GLY A 291 23.82 -7.56 -13.75
CA GLY A 291 24.39 -7.21 -12.44
C GLY A 291 25.77 -6.54 -12.42
N SER A 292 25.89 -5.37 -13.05
CA SER A 292 26.64 -4.19 -12.54
C SER A 292 26.84 -3.22 -13.70
N VAL A 293 26.18 -2.06 -13.64
CA VAL A 293 26.69 -0.89 -14.34
C VAL A 293 26.84 0.20 -13.29
N VAL A 294 28.03 0.23 -12.71
CA VAL A 294 28.62 1.49 -12.25
C VAL A 294 28.72 2.34 -13.50
N LEU A 295 27.95 3.43 -13.56
CA LEU A 295 28.05 4.44 -14.60
C LEU A 295 29.31 5.27 -14.34
N ASP A 296 30.49 4.68 -14.55
CA ASP A 296 31.73 5.43 -14.69
C ASP A 296 32.04 5.53 -16.18
N GLY A 297 31.97 6.73 -16.73
CA GLY A 297 32.48 7.01 -18.08
C GLY A 297 31.48 7.33 -19.19
N LEU A 298 30.25 7.77 -18.89
CA LEU A 298 29.44 8.51 -19.88
C LEU A 298 29.56 10.02 -19.64
N LEU A 299 30.75 10.55 -19.90
CA LEU A 299 30.85 11.96 -20.25
C LEU A 299 30.08 12.17 -21.57
N PRO A 300 29.23 13.21 -21.67
CA PRO A 300 28.58 13.54 -22.93
C PRO A 300 29.66 13.94 -23.95
N VAL A 301 29.87 13.11 -24.96
CA VAL A 301 30.70 13.49 -26.12
C VAL A 301 29.93 14.56 -26.88
N LYS A 302 30.42 15.81 -26.80
CA LYS A 302 29.87 16.96 -27.53
C LYS A 302 30.09 16.74 -29.04
N PRO A 303 29.04 16.74 -29.88
CA PRO A 303 29.21 16.80 -31.32
C PRO A 303 29.74 18.17 -31.76
N ALA A 304 30.65 18.18 -32.75
CA ALA A 304 31.41 19.36 -33.18
C ALA A 304 30.58 20.56 -33.66
N TRP A 305 29.29 20.37 -33.94
CA TRP A 305 28.38 21.37 -34.48
C TRP A 305 27.47 22.03 -33.44
N TRP A 306 27.57 21.68 -32.15
CA TRP A 306 26.68 22.20 -31.10
C TRP A 306 27.16 23.56 -30.52
N PRO A 307 26.40 24.66 -30.72
CA PRO A 307 26.80 25.97 -30.23
C PRO A 307 26.47 26.12 -28.73
N GLY A 308 27.49 25.91 -27.90
CA GLY A 308 27.70 26.46 -26.54
C GLY A 308 26.58 26.37 -25.48
N TRP A 309 26.86 25.68 -24.37
CA TRP A 309 26.34 26.10 -23.06
C TRP A 309 27.19 27.27 -22.57
N ALA A 310 26.56 28.41 -22.31
CA ALA A 310 27.18 29.51 -21.57
C ALA A 310 27.61 29.01 -20.19
N GLY A 311 28.91 29.10 -19.91
CA GLY A 311 29.52 28.65 -18.67
C GLY A 311 30.95 29.17 -18.59
N GLU A 312 31.12 30.47 -18.41
CA GLU A 312 32.34 30.99 -17.80
C GLU A 312 32.49 30.37 -16.40
N PRO A 313 33.68 29.89 -16.02
CA PRO A 313 33.91 29.44 -14.66
C PRO A 313 33.82 30.63 -13.69
N PRO A 314 33.26 30.47 -12.47
CA PRO A 314 33.21 31.54 -11.50
C PRO A 314 34.64 31.98 -11.11
N PRO A 315 34.90 33.29 -10.93
CA PRO A 315 36.23 33.78 -10.61
C PRO A 315 36.65 33.32 -9.19
N ALA A 316 37.93 32.94 -9.06
CA ALA A 316 38.52 32.48 -7.82
C ALA A 316 38.45 33.55 -6.69
N PRO A 317 38.29 33.15 -5.42
CA PRO A 317 38.24 34.10 -4.32
C PRO A 317 39.62 34.77 -4.11
N GLY A 318 39.64 36.10 -4.17
CA GLY A 318 40.84 36.91 -3.94
C GLY A 318 41.29 36.93 -2.48
N PRO A 319 42.55 37.32 -2.19
CA PRO A 319 43.11 37.26 -0.85
C PRO A 319 42.45 38.25 0.10
N ALA A 320 42.12 37.76 1.30
CA ALA A 320 41.53 38.52 2.39
C ALA A 320 42.41 39.73 2.75
N ARG A 321 41.87 40.93 2.52
CA ARG A 321 42.43 42.15 3.09
C ARG A 321 42.03 42.21 4.55
N SER A 322 43.02 42.09 5.44
CA SER A 322 42.95 42.70 6.76
C SER A 322 42.78 44.21 6.59
N ASN A 323 41.93 44.84 7.40
CA ASN A 323 42.33 46.04 8.14
C ASN A 323 41.23 46.46 9.12
N SER A 324 41.67 46.64 10.37
CA SER A 324 41.33 47.71 11.32
C SER A 324 39.92 48.28 11.31
#